data_AF-A0AAU1UU56-F1
#
_entry.id   AF-A0AAU1UU56-F1
#
_cell.length_a   1.000
_cell.length_b   1.000
_cell.length_c   1.000
_cell.angle_alpha   90.00
_cell.angle_beta   90.00
_cell.angle_gamma   90.00
#
_symmetry.space_group_name_H-M   'P 1'
#
loop_
_entity.id
_entity.type
_entity.pdbx_description
1 polymer ?
#
loop_
_entity_poly.entity_id
_entity_poly.type
_entity_poly.pdbx_seq_one_letter_code
_entity_poly.pdbx_strand_id
1 'polypeptide(L)'
;MGDLPVETTGARRAAPETSELPGARRVRRPLVATLAFLLAVPVLAAVYESRPAPYGDHFTAGARYTRDGRHPLAVLRARGDAITLWDDGLVTAADGSAVRWHRALPASADWLPAQGGTGVLRPLGRGLLAVVTPPRIAAYRIADGDLRWVVPARGGCAFAPERAVRHAAGALLVAQLCPESAWTSQLIAVDELGRTTLHRAPLGDSLAGGRPEHPNTEKVVAQPR
;
A
#
# COMPACT_ATOMS: atom_id res chain seq x y z
N MET A 1 -29.02 -22.82 54.49
CA MET A 1 -29.29 -22.88 55.94
C MET A 1 -28.14 -22.16 56.61
N GLY A 2 -28.42 -20.99 57.20
CA GLY A 2 -27.43 -20.05 57.73
C GLY A 2 -27.87 -18.62 57.47
N ASP A 3 -28.48 -18.03 58.50
CA ASP A 3 -29.22 -16.76 58.54
C ASP A 3 -28.38 -15.48 58.37
N LEU A 4 -29.11 -14.40 58.05
CA LEU A 4 -28.80 -12.96 57.95
C LEU A 4 -28.29 -12.33 59.29
N PRO A 5 -28.27 -10.99 59.47
CA PRO A 5 -27.48 -9.91 58.87
C PRO A 5 -26.82 -9.00 59.95
N VAL A 6 -25.96 -8.03 59.59
CA VAL A 6 -25.77 -6.81 60.42
C VAL A 6 -25.68 -5.58 59.51
N GLU A 7 -26.71 -4.76 59.64
CA GLU A 7 -26.79 -3.37 59.23
C GLU A 7 -26.22 -2.52 60.37
N THR A 8 -25.44 -1.47 60.08
CA THR A 8 -25.23 -0.38 61.05
C THR A 8 -25.28 0.97 60.35
N THR A 9 -26.23 1.74 60.86
CA THR A 9 -26.72 3.07 60.53
C THR A 9 -25.78 4.20 60.99
N GLY A 10 -25.84 5.34 60.29
CA GLY A 10 -25.58 6.67 60.85
C GLY A 10 -24.23 7.29 60.46
N ALA A 11 -24.08 8.58 60.21
CA ALA A 11 -24.97 9.71 60.43
C ALA A 11 -24.56 10.91 59.56
N ARG A 12 -25.48 11.87 59.50
CA ARG A 12 -25.61 13.04 58.64
C ARG A 12 -24.99 14.30 59.29
N ARG A 13 -24.72 15.31 58.45
CA ARG A 13 -24.38 16.73 58.74
C ARG A 13 -22.90 16.99 59.09
N ALA A 14 -22.27 18.10 58.70
CA ALA A 14 -22.79 19.42 58.35
C ALA A 14 -21.90 20.12 57.31
N ALA A 15 -22.53 20.93 56.46
CA ALA A 15 -21.90 22.11 55.88
C ALA A 15 -22.03 23.28 56.88
N PRO A 16 -21.11 24.26 56.81
CA PRO A 16 -21.52 25.63 57.02
C PRO A 16 -21.15 26.55 55.85
N GLU A 17 -21.98 27.57 55.78
CA GLU A 17 -22.12 28.67 54.84
C GLU A 17 -20.90 29.61 54.71
N THR A 18 -20.75 30.09 53.48
CA THR A 18 -20.42 31.46 53.03
C THR A 18 -19.57 32.38 53.91
N SER A 19 -18.49 32.88 53.29
CA SER A 19 -17.97 34.23 53.53
C SER A 19 -17.41 34.77 52.21
N GLU A 20 -18.10 35.75 51.64
CA GLU A 20 -17.64 36.57 50.51
C GLU A 20 -16.75 37.73 51.00
N LEU A 21 -15.58 37.86 50.35
CA LEU A 21 -14.91 39.06 49.74
C LEU A 21 -14.72 40.37 50.58
N PRO A 22 -13.68 41.22 50.34
CA PRO A 22 -13.08 41.50 49.02
C PRO A 22 -11.54 41.70 49.01
N GLY A 23 -10.92 41.49 47.84
CA GLY A 23 -9.49 41.75 47.67
C GLY A 23 -9.06 41.77 46.21
N ALA A 24 -9.36 42.87 45.52
CA ALA A 24 -8.94 43.11 44.15
C ALA A 24 -7.40 43.14 44.03
N ARG A 25 -6.83 42.14 43.37
CA ARG A 25 -5.57 42.30 42.62
C ARG A 25 -5.79 41.89 41.17
N ARG A 26 -5.81 42.91 40.31
CA ARG A 26 -5.67 42.79 38.86
C ARG A 26 -4.39 42.02 38.54
N VAL A 27 -4.52 40.86 37.91
CA VAL A 27 -3.47 40.36 37.01
C VAL A 27 -4.13 40.04 35.68
N ARG A 28 -3.95 40.99 34.77
CA ARG A 28 -4.13 40.80 33.33
C ARG A 28 -3.28 39.61 32.90
N ARG A 29 -3.90 38.58 32.31
CA ARG A 29 -3.44 37.84 31.11
C ARG A 29 -4.25 36.54 30.91
N PRO A 30 -5.48 36.58 30.38
CA PRO A 30 -6.11 35.42 29.76
C PRO A 30 -6.03 35.52 28.22
N LEU A 31 -4.88 35.94 27.68
CA LEU A 31 -4.72 36.17 26.23
C LEU A 31 -3.63 35.30 25.58
N VAL A 32 -2.86 34.54 26.36
CA VAL A 32 -1.79 33.68 25.81
C VAL A 32 -2.27 32.23 25.61
N ALA A 33 -3.11 31.71 26.50
CA ALA A 33 -3.58 30.32 26.40
C ALA A 33 -4.55 30.09 25.22
N THR A 34 -5.41 31.06 24.91
CA THR A 34 -6.32 31.01 23.76
C THR A 34 -5.57 31.17 22.44
N LEU A 35 -4.51 31.99 22.39
CA LEU A 35 -3.70 32.17 21.17
C LEU A 35 -2.88 30.90 20.85
N ALA A 36 -2.38 30.19 21.86
CA ALA A 36 -1.65 28.93 21.66
C ALA A 36 -2.55 27.80 21.11
N PHE A 37 -3.80 27.71 21.55
CA PHE A 37 -4.77 26.75 21.00
C PHE A 37 -5.26 27.18 19.60
N LEU A 38 -5.45 28.48 19.36
CA LEU A 38 -5.80 29.02 18.03
C LEU A 38 -4.66 28.91 17.01
N LEU A 39 -3.41 28.78 17.44
CA LEU A 39 -2.27 28.51 16.55
C LEU A 39 -1.96 27.01 16.39
N ALA A 40 -2.25 26.18 17.40
CA ALA A 40 -2.01 24.74 17.31
C ALA A 40 -2.97 24.02 16.34
N VAL A 41 -4.23 24.47 16.26
CA VAL A 41 -5.24 23.89 15.34
C VAL A 41 -4.90 24.09 13.86
N PRO A 42 -4.55 25.30 13.36
CA PRO A 42 -4.17 25.48 11.96
C PRO A 42 -2.81 24.84 11.65
N VAL A 43 -1.88 24.77 12.61
CA VAL A 43 -0.59 24.09 12.40
C VAL A 43 -0.78 22.57 12.31
N LEU A 44 -1.65 21.96 13.12
CA LEU A 44 -2.00 20.55 12.95
C LEU A 44 -2.78 20.29 11.66
N ALA A 45 -3.66 21.20 11.23
CA ALA A 45 -4.36 21.08 9.96
C ALA A 45 -3.40 21.18 8.76
N ALA A 46 -2.47 22.14 8.78
CA ALA A 46 -1.42 22.27 7.77
C ALA A 46 -0.47 21.04 7.76
N VAL A 47 -0.17 20.47 8.94
CA VAL A 47 0.64 19.25 9.03
C VAL A 47 -0.14 18.01 8.56
N TYR A 48 -1.46 17.95 8.74
CA TYR A 48 -2.30 16.87 8.20
C TYR A 48 -2.50 16.98 6.69
N GLU A 49 -2.63 18.19 6.14
CA GLU A 49 -2.65 18.42 4.69
C GLU A 49 -1.29 18.16 4.05
N SER A 50 -0.19 18.29 4.80
CA SER A 50 1.15 17.94 4.34
C SER A 50 1.49 16.45 4.45
N ARG A 51 0.56 15.60 4.91
CA ARG A 51 0.73 14.15 4.73
C ARG A 51 0.60 13.87 3.23
N PRO A 52 1.67 13.41 2.54
CA PRO A 52 1.49 12.93 1.19
C PRO A 52 0.38 11.87 1.24
N ALA A 53 -0.69 12.07 0.47
CA ALA A 53 -1.68 11.03 0.27
C ALA A 53 -0.89 9.78 -0.13
N PRO A 54 -0.97 8.67 0.63
CA PRO A 54 -0.03 7.56 0.45
C PRO A 54 -0.10 6.98 -0.97
N TYR A 55 -1.18 7.24 -1.72
CA TYR A 55 -1.25 7.16 -3.18
C TYR A 55 -2.28 8.18 -3.69
N GLY A 56 -1.84 9.11 -4.54
CA GLY A 56 -2.71 10.11 -5.20
C GLY A 56 -1.88 11.23 -5.85
N ASP A 57 -2.10 11.43 -7.14
CA ASP A 57 -1.99 12.74 -7.80
C ASP A 57 -0.58 13.24 -8.17
N HIS A 58 0.24 12.38 -8.76
CA HIS A 58 1.24 12.87 -9.71
C HIS A 58 0.72 12.68 -11.14
N PHE A 59 -0.25 13.51 -11.55
CA PHE A 59 -0.34 13.90 -12.96
C PHE A 59 0.82 14.84 -13.28
N THR A 60 2.06 14.40 -13.08
CA THR A 60 3.21 15.09 -13.68
C THR A 60 3.11 14.87 -15.18
N ALA A 61 2.56 15.90 -15.83
CA ALA A 61 2.50 16.07 -17.27
C ALA A 61 3.82 15.60 -17.90
N GLY A 62 3.71 14.56 -18.72
CA GLY A 62 4.83 14.06 -19.51
C GLY A 62 4.53 12.73 -20.21
N ALA A 63 3.30 12.25 -20.17
CA ALA A 63 2.83 11.29 -21.15
C ALA A 63 2.62 12.06 -22.45
N ARG A 64 3.57 11.95 -23.38
CA ARG A 64 3.43 12.50 -24.75
C ARG A 64 2.56 11.62 -25.64
N TYR A 65 2.39 10.34 -25.26
CA TYR A 65 1.53 9.42 -25.98
C TYR A 65 0.07 9.61 -25.54
N THR A 66 -0.73 10.18 -26.44
CA THR A 66 -2.19 10.25 -26.34
C THR A 66 -2.82 9.18 -27.23
N ARG A 67 -4.05 8.77 -26.92
CA ARG A 67 -4.81 7.84 -27.74
C ARG A 67 -6.20 8.40 -27.97
N ASP A 68 -6.59 8.49 -29.24
CA ASP A 68 -7.82 9.18 -29.64
C ASP A 68 -9.05 8.56 -28.96
N GLY A 69 -9.89 9.42 -28.39
CA GLY A 69 -11.13 9.03 -27.72
C GLY A 69 -10.95 8.20 -26.44
N ARG A 70 -9.74 8.15 -25.87
CA ARG A 70 -9.41 7.31 -24.71
C ARG A 70 -8.74 8.11 -23.62
N HIS A 71 -9.15 7.88 -22.38
CA HIS A 71 -8.67 8.62 -21.22
C HIS A 71 -7.69 7.76 -20.40
N PRO A 72 -6.54 8.33 -19.98
CA PRO A 72 -5.64 7.64 -19.06
C PRO A 72 -6.24 7.62 -17.65
N LEU A 73 -6.35 6.44 -17.05
CA LEU A 73 -6.83 6.26 -15.68
C LEU A 73 -5.70 6.19 -14.65
N ALA A 74 -4.52 5.73 -15.06
CA ALA A 74 -3.32 5.73 -14.23
C ALA A 74 -2.07 5.78 -15.11
N VAL A 75 -1.03 6.46 -14.65
CA VAL A 75 0.28 6.51 -15.31
C VAL A 75 1.36 6.17 -14.29
N LEU A 76 2.16 5.15 -14.58
CA LEU A 76 3.35 4.78 -13.82
C LEU A 76 4.60 5.11 -14.64
N ARG A 77 5.54 5.84 -14.04
CA ARG A 77 6.87 6.01 -14.62
C ARG A 77 7.83 4.98 -14.06
N ALA A 78 8.47 4.21 -14.93
CA ALA A 78 9.44 3.21 -14.50
C ALA A 78 10.48 2.96 -15.61
N ARG A 79 11.76 2.98 -15.24
CA ARG A 79 12.89 2.67 -16.15
C ARG A 79 12.91 3.48 -17.47
N GLY A 80 12.51 4.75 -17.40
CA GLY A 80 12.42 5.61 -18.58
C GLY A 80 11.12 5.47 -19.37
N ASP A 81 10.31 4.44 -19.09
CA ASP A 81 9.01 4.24 -19.73
C ASP A 81 7.88 4.94 -18.95
N ALA A 82 6.90 5.44 -19.68
CA ALA A 82 5.58 5.79 -19.19
C ALA A 82 4.61 4.64 -19.48
N ILE A 83 4.11 4.01 -18.42
CA ILE A 83 3.17 2.90 -18.48
C ILE A 83 1.79 3.46 -18.13
N THR A 84 0.91 3.55 -19.12
CA THR A 84 -0.43 4.11 -19.00
C THR A 84 -1.47 3.01 -18.99
N LEU A 85 -2.35 3.02 -18.00
CA LEU A 85 -3.62 2.30 -18.01
C LEU A 85 -4.69 3.22 -18.58
N TRP A 86 -5.41 2.74 -19.58
CA TRP A 86 -6.49 3.45 -20.23
C TRP A 86 -7.87 2.97 -19.75
N ASP A 87 -8.89 3.81 -19.98
CA ASP A 87 -10.30 3.56 -19.63
C ASP A 87 -10.91 2.28 -20.23
N ASP A 88 -10.41 1.82 -21.38
CA ASP A 88 -10.80 0.55 -22.00
C ASP A 88 -10.06 -0.69 -21.45
N GLY A 89 -9.18 -0.49 -20.46
CA GLY A 89 -8.35 -1.55 -19.90
C GLY A 89 -7.16 -1.94 -20.76
N LEU A 90 -6.74 -1.14 -21.74
CA LEU A 90 -5.43 -1.30 -22.34
C LEU A 90 -4.35 -0.75 -21.41
N VAL A 91 -3.25 -1.48 -21.25
CA VAL A 91 -2.00 -1.00 -20.64
C VAL A 91 -0.99 -0.79 -21.75
N THR A 92 -0.38 0.38 -21.78
CA THR A 92 0.59 0.78 -22.81
C THR A 92 1.86 1.25 -22.17
N ALA A 93 3.01 0.73 -22.57
CA ALA A 93 4.30 1.33 -22.26
C ALA A 93 4.83 2.12 -23.45
N ALA A 94 5.31 3.33 -23.19
CA ALA A 94 5.96 4.18 -24.17
C ALA A 94 7.21 4.84 -23.57
N ASP A 95 8.26 5.01 -24.36
CA ASP A 95 9.50 5.71 -23.93
C ASP A 95 9.39 7.25 -24.01
N GLY A 96 8.17 7.75 -24.21
CA GLY A 96 7.89 9.17 -24.41
C GLY A 96 7.94 9.64 -25.87
N SER A 97 8.32 8.76 -26.81
CA SER A 97 8.27 9.03 -28.25
C SER A 97 7.55 7.94 -29.04
N ALA A 98 7.70 6.68 -28.64
CA ALA A 98 7.10 5.53 -29.30
C ALA A 98 6.46 4.59 -28.30
N VAL A 99 5.40 3.90 -28.75
CA VAL A 99 4.84 2.75 -28.05
C VAL A 99 5.85 1.61 -28.14
N ARG A 100 6.16 0.99 -27.00
CA ARG A 100 6.99 -0.20 -26.91
C ARG A 100 6.17 -1.48 -26.91
N TRP A 101 5.06 -1.48 -26.16
CA TRP A 101 4.14 -2.61 -26.09
C TRP A 101 2.76 -2.20 -25.55
N HIS A 102 1.77 -3.05 -25.85
CA HIS A 102 0.43 -2.97 -25.29
C HIS A 102 0.01 -4.32 -24.68
N ARG A 103 -0.83 -4.29 -23.64
CA ARG A 103 -1.51 -5.45 -23.05
C ARG A 103 -2.94 -5.12 -22.69
N ALA A 104 -3.89 -5.95 -23.11
CA ALA A 104 -5.28 -5.81 -22.69
C ALA A 104 -5.48 -6.47 -21.31
N LEU A 105 -6.19 -5.80 -20.42
CA LEU A 105 -6.65 -6.37 -19.16
C LEU A 105 -7.97 -7.11 -19.39
N PRO A 106 -8.00 -8.44 -19.31
CA PRO A 106 -9.24 -9.14 -19.58
C PRO A 106 -10.20 -9.00 -18.39
N ALA A 107 -11.49 -8.84 -18.70
CA ALA A 107 -12.57 -8.53 -17.74
C ALA A 107 -12.39 -7.19 -17.00
N SER A 108 -11.89 -6.16 -17.68
CA SER A 108 -11.75 -4.79 -17.15
C SER A 108 -13.01 -3.92 -17.32
N ALA A 109 -13.77 -4.14 -18.39
CA ALA A 109 -14.82 -3.23 -18.83
C ALA A 109 -15.88 -2.96 -17.76
N ASP A 110 -16.22 -3.96 -16.94
CA ASP A 110 -17.33 -3.87 -15.99
C ASP A 110 -16.98 -3.09 -14.70
N TRP A 111 -15.70 -3.04 -14.31
CA TRP A 111 -15.30 -2.46 -13.02
C TRP A 111 -14.41 -1.23 -13.16
N LEU A 112 -13.61 -1.15 -14.23
CA LEU A 112 -12.61 -0.11 -14.37
C LEU A 112 -13.21 1.31 -14.50
N PRO A 113 -14.33 1.53 -15.22
CA PRO A 113 -14.98 2.84 -15.24
C PRO A 113 -15.52 3.29 -13.86
N ALA A 114 -15.95 2.35 -13.02
CA ALA A 114 -16.52 2.65 -11.72
C ALA A 114 -15.46 2.87 -10.62
N GLN A 115 -14.36 2.12 -10.69
CA GLN A 115 -13.32 2.12 -9.65
C GLN A 115 -12.09 2.98 -10.01
N GLY A 116 -11.89 3.27 -11.30
CA GLY A 116 -10.70 3.95 -11.80
C GLY A 116 -9.44 3.08 -11.78
N GLY A 117 -8.29 3.69 -12.07
CA GLY A 117 -7.01 3.00 -12.23
C GLY A 117 -6.16 2.87 -10.96
N THR A 118 -6.65 3.33 -9.81
CA THR A 118 -5.88 3.41 -8.57
C THR A 118 -5.39 2.05 -8.11
N GLY A 119 -4.07 1.93 -7.89
CA GLY A 119 -3.47 0.69 -7.41
C GLY A 119 -3.40 -0.46 -8.42
N VAL A 120 -3.96 -0.29 -9.62
CA VAL A 120 -3.92 -1.30 -10.69
C VAL A 120 -2.49 -1.50 -11.17
N LEU A 121 -1.72 -0.43 -11.38
CA LEU A 121 -0.31 -0.50 -11.80
C LEU A 121 0.61 -0.42 -10.58
N ARG A 122 1.38 -1.48 -10.31
CA ARG A 122 2.30 -1.57 -9.16
C ARG A 122 3.69 -1.99 -9.61
N PRO A 123 4.74 -1.17 -9.41
CA PRO A 123 6.10 -1.61 -9.66
C PRO A 123 6.49 -2.72 -8.68
N LEU A 124 7.17 -3.73 -9.20
CA LEU A 124 7.82 -4.80 -8.45
C LEU A 124 9.34 -4.73 -8.61
N GLY A 125 10.05 -5.60 -7.89
CA GLY A 125 11.49 -5.82 -8.06
C GLY A 125 11.87 -6.22 -9.49
N ARG A 126 13.16 -6.08 -9.81
CA ARG A 126 13.78 -6.54 -11.07
C ARG A 126 13.11 -6.07 -12.38
N GLY A 127 12.41 -4.94 -12.35
CA GLY A 127 11.79 -4.37 -13.55
C GLY A 127 10.50 -5.07 -13.98
N LEU A 128 9.79 -5.66 -13.03
CA LEU A 128 8.45 -6.17 -13.23
C LEU A 128 7.40 -5.13 -12.85
N LEU A 129 6.27 -5.20 -13.54
CA LEU A 129 5.04 -4.48 -13.27
C LEU A 129 4.00 -5.52 -12.85
N ALA A 130 3.50 -5.42 -11.62
CA ALA A 130 2.25 -6.09 -11.26
C ALA A 130 1.07 -5.25 -11.74
N VAL A 131 0.16 -5.90 -12.47
CA VAL A 131 -1.16 -5.38 -12.77
C VAL A 131 -2.18 -6.10 -11.89
N VAL A 132 -2.72 -5.38 -10.92
CA VAL A 132 -3.67 -5.87 -9.93
C VAL A 132 -5.08 -5.57 -10.41
N THR A 133 -5.86 -6.60 -10.69
CA THR A 133 -7.28 -6.48 -11.04
C THR A 133 -8.12 -7.35 -10.10
N PRO A 134 -9.44 -7.09 -9.97
CA PRO A 134 -10.30 -7.90 -9.10
C PRO A 134 -10.16 -9.42 -9.29
N PRO A 135 -10.15 -9.98 -10.52
CA PRO A 135 -10.04 -11.43 -10.68
C PRO A 135 -8.60 -11.98 -10.58
N ARG A 136 -7.55 -11.17 -10.74
CA ARG A 136 -6.15 -11.65 -10.78
C ARG A 136 -5.10 -10.57 -10.59
N ILE A 137 -3.90 -11.00 -10.22
CA ILE A 137 -2.68 -10.21 -10.36
C ILE A 137 -1.84 -10.83 -11.47
N ALA A 138 -1.44 -10.05 -12.47
CA ALA A 138 -0.52 -10.48 -13.51
C ALA A 138 0.77 -9.68 -13.42
N ALA A 139 1.93 -10.31 -13.57
CA ALA A 139 3.19 -9.59 -13.71
C ALA A 139 3.71 -9.58 -15.13
N TYR A 140 4.05 -8.40 -15.61
CA TYR A 140 4.68 -8.18 -16.89
C TYR A 140 6.08 -7.63 -16.70
N ARG A 141 7.01 -8.00 -17.56
CA ARG A 141 8.32 -7.36 -17.63
C ARG A 141 8.15 -5.99 -18.27
N ILE A 142 8.65 -4.93 -17.64
CA ILE A 142 8.50 -3.56 -18.14
C ILE A 142 9.18 -3.39 -19.50
N ALA A 143 10.30 -4.09 -19.74
CA ALA A 143 11.11 -3.92 -20.93
C ALA A 143 10.42 -4.33 -22.25
N ASP A 144 9.50 -5.29 -22.23
CA ASP A 144 8.90 -5.89 -23.43
C ASP A 144 7.41 -6.27 -23.25
N GLY A 145 6.85 -6.05 -22.06
CA GLY A 145 5.49 -6.44 -21.71
C GLY A 145 5.31 -7.95 -21.59
N ASP A 146 6.38 -8.74 -21.56
CA ASP A 146 6.30 -10.21 -21.48
C ASP A 146 5.64 -10.65 -20.17
N LEU A 147 4.66 -11.55 -20.27
CA LEU A 147 3.93 -12.06 -19.09
C LEU A 147 4.83 -13.05 -18.34
N ARG A 148 5.00 -12.84 -17.04
CA ARG A 148 5.85 -13.66 -16.18
C ARG A 148 5.09 -14.63 -15.32
N TRP A 149 4.00 -14.17 -14.72
CA TRP A 149 3.14 -15.01 -13.90
C TRP A 149 1.76 -14.38 -13.74
N VAL A 150 0.80 -15.21 -13.35
CA VAL A 150 -0.55 -14.80 -12.98
C VAL A 150 -0.93 -15.48 -11.68
N VAL A 151 -1.48 -14.72 -10.74
CA VAL A 151 -2.07 -15.21 -9.49
C VAL A 151 -3.57 -14.92 -9.55
N PRO A 152 -4.44 -15.93 -9.68
CA PRO A 152 -5.89 -15.71 -9.63
C PRO A 152 -6.35 -15.39 -8.21
N ALA A 153 -7.46 -14.66 -8.11
CA ALA A 153 -8.20 -14.58 -6.86
C ALA A 153 -8.76 -15.97 -6.51
N ARG A 154 -8.97 -16.23 -5.23
CA ARG A 154 -9.65 -17.45 -4.75
C ARG A 154 -11.12 -17.39 -5.21
N GLY A 155 -11.73 -18.56 -5.37
CA GLY A 155 -13.14 -18.64 -5.76
C GLY A 155 -14.03 -17.84 -4.80
N GLY A 156 -14.91 -17.00 -5.36
CA GLY A 156 -15.80 -16.13 -4.59
C GLY A 156 -15.11 -14.90 -3.96
N CYS A 157 -13.82 -14.68 -4.22
CA CYS A 157 -13.09 -13.52 -3.74
C CYS A 157 -12.66 -12.59 -4.87
N ALA A 158 -12.29 -11.36 -4.52
CA ALA A 158 -11.73 -10.38 -5.45
C ALA A 158 -10.55 -9.63 -4.81
N PHE A 159 -9.51 -9.34 -5.58
CA PHE A 159 -8.49 -8.38 -5.15
C PHE A 159 -9.06 -6.97 -5.11
N ALA A 160 -8.55 -6.17 -4.17
CA ALA A 160 -8.83 -4.74 -4.05
C ALA A 160 -7.57 -3.96 -4.44
N PRO A 161 -7.40 -3.55 -5.71
CA PRO A 161 -6.19 -2.88 -6.21
C PRO A 161 -5.80 -1.65 -5.39
N GLU A 162 -6.79 -0.87 -4.98
CA GLU A 162 -6.65 0.35 -4.18
C GLU A 162 -6.12 0.07 -2.75
N ARG A 163 -6.19 -1.18 -2.30
CA ARG A 163 -5.68 -1.65 -0.99
C ARG A 163 -4.36 -2.41 -1.12
N ALA A 164 -3.58 -2.14 -2.16
CA ALA A 164 -2.25 -2.70 -2.35
C ALA A 164 -1.15 -1.82 -1.72
N VAL A 165 -0.29 -2.42 -0.90
CA VAL A 165 0.79 -1.72 -0.18
C VAL A 165 2.13 -2.39 -0.48
N ARG A 166 3.15 -1.58 -0.78
CA ARG A 166 4.52 -2.08 -0.97
C ARG A 166 5.19 -2.28 0.39
N HIS A 167 5.73 -3.47 0.61
CA HIS A 167 6.51 -3.80 1.80
C HIS A 167 8.00 -3.57 1.55
N ALA A 168 8.77 -3.28 2.61
CA ALA A 168 10.19 -2.93 2.52
C ALA A 168 11.05 -4.01 1.83
N ALA A 169 10.67 -5.28 1.98
CA ALA A 169 11.35 -6.43 1.36
C ALA A 169 11.07 -6.62 -0.14
N GLY A 170 10.45 -5.63 -0.81
CA GLY A 170 10.14 -5.71 -2.24
C GLY A 170 8.87 -6.49 -2.59
N ALA A 171 8.20 -7.06 -1.59
CA ALA A 171 6.89 -7.69 -1.74
C ALA A 171 5.77 -6.63 -1.84
N LEU A 172 4.71 -6.98 -2.55
CA LEU A 172 3.45 -6.26 -2.61
C LEU A 172 2.42 -7.04 -1.79
N LEU A 173 1.90 -6.40 -0.75
CA LEU A 173 0.76 -6.91 0.02
C LEU A 173 -0.52 -6.41 -0.63
N VAL A 174 -1.44 -7.32 -0.95
CA VAL A 174 -2.70 -7.00 -1.63
C VAL A 174 -3.85 -7.59 -0.85
N ALA A 175 -4.86 -6.77 -0.57
CA ALA A 175 -6.11 -7.25 0.00
C ALA A 175 -6.91 -8.04 -1.03
N GLN A 176 -7.43 -9.17 -0.60
CA GLN A 176 -8.32 -10.05 -1.33
C GLN A 176 -9.59 -10.21 -0.50
N LEU A 177 -10.61 -9.46 -0.88
CA LEU A 177 -11.91 -9.44 -0.21
C LEU A 177 -12.62 -10.76 -0.48
N CYS A 178 -12.88 -11.51 0.58
CA CYS A 178 -13.52 -12.82 0.56
C CYS A 178 -14.71 -12.79 1.54
N PRO A 179 -15.91 -13.24 1.15
CA PRO A 179 -17.03 -13.40 2.07
C PRO A 179 -16.65 -14.27 3.28
N GLU A 180 -17.14 -13.92 4.47
CA GLU A 180 -17.07 -14.76 5.68
C GLU A 180 -15.68 -15.34 6.00
N SER A 181 -14.64 -14.50 5.92
CA SER A 181 -13.26 -14.90 6.19
C SER A 181 -12.56 -13.98 7.20
N ALA A 182 -11.68 -14.55 8.02
CA ALA A 182 -10.83 -13.77 8.89
C ALA A 182 -9.92 -12.84 8.06
N TRP A 183 -9.74 -11.59 8.49
CA TRP A 183 -9.00 -10.56 7.75
C TRP A 183 -7.56 -10.99 7.38
N THR A 184 -6.90 -11.81 8.20
CA THR A 184 -5.56 -12.34 7.91
C THR A 184 -5.53 -13.26 6.69
N SER A 185 -6.66 -13.93 6.40
CA SER A 185 -6.84 -14.79 5.22
C SER A 185 -7.19 -14.00 3.95
N GLN A 186 -7.45 -12.70 4.11
CA GLN A 186 -7.75 -11.75 3.05
C GLN A 186 -6.51 -10.96 2.59
N LEU A 187 -5.31 -11.36 3.02
CA LEU A 187 -4.07 -10.75 2.55
C LEU A 187 -3.26 -11.76 1.77
N ILE A 188 -2.74 -11.33 0.62
CA ILE A 188 -1.71 -12.07 -0.10
C ILE A 188 -0.46 -11.22 -0.24
N ALA A 189 0.69 -11.88 -0.25
CA ALA A 189 1.96 -11.28 -0.63
C ALA A 189 2.35 -11.82 -2.00
N VAL A 190 2.76 -10.91 -2.90
CA VAL A 190 3.40 -11.26 -4.17
C VAL A 190 4.73 -10.54 -4.29
N ASP A 191 5.69 -11.17 -4.93
CA ASP A 191 6.99 -10.61 -5.28
C ASP A 191 7.27 -10.85 -6.76
N GLU A 192 8.50 -10.60 -7.19
CA GLU A 192 8.93 -10.83 -8.57
C GLU A 192 8.76 -12.27 -9.08
N LEU A 193 8.62 -13.26 -8.18
CA LEU A 193 8.39 -14.67 -8.47
C LEU A 193 6.91 -15.09 -8.29
N GLY A 194 6.00 -14.14 -8.11
CA GLY A 194 4.57 -14.39 -7.88
C GLY A 194 4.24 -14.51 -6.41
N ARG A 195 3.27 -15.37 -6.04
CA ARG A 195 2.82 -15.50 -4.65
C ARG A 195 3.96 -15.92 -3.72
N THR A 196 4.23 -15.12 -2.70
CA THR A 196 5.20 -15.45 -1.66
C THR A 196 4.61 -16.54 -0.77
N THR A 197 5.37 -17.62 -0.56
CA THR A 197 5.05 -18.68 0.40
C THR A 197 6.07 -18.65 1.52
N LEU A 198 5.64 -19.01 2.75
CA LEU A 198 6.48 -18.94 3.95
C LEU A 198 7.78 -19.76 3.84
N HIS A 199 7.81 -20.77 2.97
CA HIS A 199 8.94 -21.68 2.77
C HIS A 199 9.75 -21.41 1.49
N ARG A 200 9.47 -20.31 0.77
CA ARG A 200 10.31 -19.89 -0.35
C ARG A 200 11.55 -19.20 0.22
N ALA A 201 12.72 -19.84 0.09
CA ALA A 201 13.99 -19.18 0.40
C ALA A 201 14.10 -17.89 -0.44
N PRO A 202 14.35 -16.72 0.16
CA PRO A 202 14.65 -15.52 -0.59
C PRO A 202 15.84 -15.81 -1.51
N LEU A 203 15.76 -15.45 -2.79
CA LEU A 203 16.95 -15.49 -3.66
C LEU A 203 17.97 -14.53 -3.04
N GLY A 204 19.05 -15.11 -2.52
CA GLY A 204 20.09 -14.39 -1.78
C GLY A 204 20.85 -13.43 -2.69
N ASP A 205 20.41 -12.18 -2.75
CA ASP A 205 21.18 -11.06 -3.30
C ASP A 205 21.39 -9.92 -2.29
N SER A 206 21.18 -10.17 -1.00
CA SER A 206 21.37 -9.18 0.07
C SER A 206 22.29 -9.67 1.20
N LEU A 207 23.44 -10.25 0.85
CA LEU A 207 24.61 -10.23 1.74
C LEU A 207 25.82 -9.78 0.94
N ALA A 208 26.27 -8.57 1.25
CA ALA A 208 27.57 -8.08 0.83
C ALA A 208 28.68 -9.03 1.34
N GLY A 209 29.67 -9.29 0.47
CA GLY A 209 31.02 -9.67 0.87
C GLY A 209 31.21 -11.10 1.37
N GLY A 210 31.56 -12.02 0.47
CA GLY A 210 32.05 -13.33 0.86
C GLY A 210 32.24 -14.24 -0.34
N ARG A 211 33.39 -14.14 -1.00
CA ARG A 211 33.84 -15.09 -2.02
C ARG A 211 33.96 -16.48 -1.38
N PRO A 212 33.21 -17.51 -1.81
CA PRO A 212 33.51 -18.88 -1.42
C PRO A 212 34.66 -19.36 -2.30
N GLU A 213 35.86 -19.31 -1.75
CA GLU A 213 37.02 -20.05 -2.21
C GLU A 213 36.62 -21.54 -2.34
N HIS A 214 36.55 -22.04 -3.56
CA HIS A 214 36.33 -23.46 -3.83
C HIS A 214 37.71 -24.16 -3.84
N PRO A 215 37.97 -25.11 -2.93
CA PRO A 215 39.15 -25.97 -3.04
C PRO A 215 38.90 -27.06 -4.10
N ASN A 216 39.77 -27.09 -5.10
CA ASN A 216 40.17 -28.23 -5.95
C ASN A 216 39.08 -29.15 -6.51
N THR A 217 38.68 -28.91 -7.76
CA THR A 217 38.16 -29.96 -8.63
C THR A 217 39.35 -30.75 -9.21
N GLU A 218 39.61 -31.92 -8.62
CA GLU A 218 40.53 -32.90 -9.19
C GLU A 218 39.98 -33.40 -10.54
N LYS A 219 40.80 -33.30 -11.57
CA LYS A 219 40.52 -33.70 -12.95
C LYS A 219 40.61 -35.24 -13.03
N VAL A 220 39.48 -35.93 -13.09
CA VAL A 220 39.47 -37.36 -13.45
C VAL A 220 39.63 -37.47 -14.97
N VAL A 221 40.82 -37.90 -15.40
CA VAL A 221 41.14 -38.24 -16.79
C VAL A 221 40.67 -39.67 -17.06
N ALA A 222 39.83 -39.87 -18.07
CA ALA A 222 39.43 -41.20 -18.52
C ALA A 222 40.63 -41.92 -19.18
N GLN A 223 40.86 -43.18 -18.81
CA GLN A 223 41.86 -44.02 -19.49
C GLN A 223 41.31 -44.60 -20.79
N PRO A 224 42.14 -44.71 -21.86
CA PRO A 224 41.73 -45.22 -23.15
C PRO A 224 41.72 -46.76 -23.17
N ARG A 225 40.82 -47.33 -23.99
CA ARG A 225 40.85 -48.72 -24.44
C ARG A 225 41.46 -48.80 -25.83
#